data_AF-A0A926YAC6-F1
#
_entry.id   AF-A0A926YAC6-F1
#
_cell.length_a   1.000
_cell.length_b   1.000
_cell.length_c   1.000
_cell.angle_alpha   90.00
_cell.angle_beta   90.00
_cell.angle_gamma   90.00
#
_symmetry.space_group_name_H-M   'P 1'
#
loop_
_entity.id
_entity.type
_entity.pdbx_description
1 polymer ?
#
loop_
_entity_poly.entity_id
_entity_poly.type
_entity_poly.pdbx_seq_one_letter_code
_entity_poly.pdbx_strand_id
1 'polypeptide(L)'
;MKTELNFKQARKLALLAASAFLFVTPSVGATELISDRGRIETSVTNTRNIPLLLAQNTCPPNAGGGRLVNYFETASFHVYICRTSKGLFYTGISKSNGTGTRPLKARTEEGTGYVVKTGDITYIVNGASLSVFKGRKLLQEEEVISSR
;
A
#
# COMPACT_ATOMS: atom_id res chain seq x y z
N MET A 1 -37.61 -29.30 -28.95
CA MET A 1 -37.51 -30.76 -29.19
C MET A 1 -36.11 -31.04 -29.71
N LYS A 2 -35.38 -31.91 -28.99
CA LYS A 2 -34.01 -32.43 -29.19
C LYS A 2 -33.13 -31.81 -30.28
N THR A 3 -32.00 -31.26 -29.83
CA THR A 3 -30.73 -31.40 -30.54
C THR A 3 -29.68 -31.82 -29.53
N GLU A 4 -29.33 -33.10 -29.56
CA GLU A 4 -28.16 -33.62 -28.85
C GLU A 4 -26.91 -33.20 -29.61
N LEU A 5 -25.89 -32.72 -28.90
CA LEU A 5 -24.53 -32.65 -29.41
C LEU A 5 -23.63 -33.43 -28.48
N ASN A 6 -23.24 -34.61 -28.96
CA ASN A 6 -22.37 -35.57 -28.31
C ASN A 6 -21.04 -35.55 -29.07
N PHE A 7 -19.96 -35.00 -28.51
CA PHE A 7 -18.62 -35.29 -29.00
C PHE A 7 -17.53 -34.99 -27.97
N LYS A 8 -17.09 -36.07 -27.32
CA LYS A 8 -15.70 -36.43 -27.03
C LYS A 8 -14.69 -35.28 -26.83
N GLN A 9 -14.20 -35.13 -25.60
CA GLN A 9 -12.75 -35.17 -25.36
C GLN A 9 -12.42 -35.34 -23.88
N ALA A 10 -11.98 -36.56 -23.54
CA ALA A 10 -11.36 -36.87 -22.27
C ALA A 10 -10.04 -36.09 -22.12
N ARG A 11 -9.98 -35.18 -21.15
CA ARG A 11 -8.72 -34.54 -20.76
C ARG A 11 -7.99 -35.45 -19.78
N LYS A 12 -6.89 -36.02 -20.30
CA LYS A 12 -5.97 -36.93 -19.64
C LYS A 12 -5.31 -36.22 -18.45
N LEU A 13 -5.35 -36.86 -17.27
CA LEU A 13 -4.46 -36.52 -16.16
C LEU A 13 -3.03 -36.91 -16.54
N ALA A 14 -2.09 -35.98 -16.36
CA ALA A 14 -0.67 -36.30 -16.33
C ALA A 14 -0.11 -35.86 -14.98
N LEU A 15 0.14 -36.84 -14.11
CA LEU A 15 1.09 -36.74 -13.01
C LEU A 15 2.50 -36.83 -13.59
N LEU A 16 3.40 -35.92 -13.19
CA LEU A 16 4.83 -36.18 -13.24
C LEU A 16 5.51 -35.61 -11.99
N ALA A 17 6.48 -36.39 -11.54
CA ALA A 17 6.98 -36.52 -10.19
C ALA A 17 8.16 -35.60 -9.84
N ALA A 18 8.28 -35.36 -8.54
CA ALA A 18 9.47 -35.29 -7.66
C ALA A 18 10.88 -35.15 -8.27
N SER A 19 11.67 -34.25 -7.66
CA SER A 19 13.09 -34.36 -7.23
C SER A 19 13.72 -32.95 -7.19
N ALA A 20 14.69 -32.58 -6.36
CA ALA A 20 15.29 -33.10 -5.14
C ALA A 20 15.97 -31.90 -4.44
N PHE A 21 16.19 -32.01 -3.14
CA PHE A 21 16.90 -31.05 -2.29
C PHE A 21 18.32 -30.73 -2.78
N LEU A 22 18.74 -29.46 -2.72
CA LEU A 22 20.10 -29.09 -2.32
C LEU A 22 20.05 -27.86 -1.40
N PHE A 23 20.68 -28.05 -0.24
CA PHE A 23 20.84 -27.14 0.88
C PHE A 23 22.13 -26.30 0.75
N VAL A 24 22.18 -25.19 1.53
CA VAL A 24 23.33 -24.39 2.02
C VAL A 24 24.12 -23.55 0.97
N THR A 25 24.55 -22.30 1.19
CA THR A 25 24.84 -21.45 2.38
C THR A 25 24.65 -19.96 2.06
N PRO A 26 24.41 -19.09 3.07
CA PRO A 26 24.55 -17.64 2.92
C PRO A 26 26.02 -17.21 2.97
N SER A 27 26.45 -16.28 2.11
CA SER A 27 27.70 -15.54 2.32
C SER A 27 27.40 -14.14 2.86
N VAL A 28 27.86 -13.92 4.08
CA VAL A 28 27.90 -12.63 4.76
C VAL A 28 28.94 -11.75 4.07
N GLY A 29 28.52 -10.61 3.53
CA GLY A 29 29.41 -9.48 3.23
C GLY A 29 29.29 -8.46 4.34
N ALA A 30 30.29 -8.38 5.21
CA ALA A 30 30.42 -7.33 6.22
C ALA A 30 31.36 -6.22 5.73
N THR A 31 31.08 -4.99 6.19
CA THR A 31 31.94 -3.79 6.15
C THR A 31 31.95 -3.11 4.77
N GLU A 32 31.70 -1.80 4.62
CA GLU A 32 32.28 -0.70 5.40
C GLU A 32 31.30 0.42 5.76
N LEU A 33 31.40 0.90 7.01
CA LEU A 33 30.85 2.17 7.47
C LEU A 33 31.79 3.29 6.98
N ILE A 34 31.46 3.93 5.88
CA ILE A 34 32.07 5.22 5.53
C ILE A 34 31.12 6.31 5.99
N SER A 35 31.45 6.85 7.16
CA SER A 35 31.06 8.18 7.58
C SER A 35 31.66 9.18 6.59
N ASP A 36 30.83 9.77 5.72
CA ASP A 36 31.21 11.02 5.08
C ASP A 36 30.15 12.10 5.28
N ARG A 37 30.65 13.23 5.78
CA ARG A 37 29.93 14.33 6.35
C ARG A 37 29.93 15.43 5.29
N GLY A 38 28.87 15.46 4.50
CA GLY A 38 28.38 16.66 3.83
C GLY A 38 28.70 16.79 2.35
N ARG A 39 27.65 16.70 1.52
CA ARG A 39 27.39 17.64 0.43
C ARG A 39 25.94 17.48 -0.05
N ILE A 40 25.17 18.56 0.02
CA ILE A 40 23.83 18.63 -0.57
C ILE A 40 24.02 18.76 -2.08
N GLU A 41 23.67 17.72 -2.84
CA GLU A 41 23.31 17.83 -4.25
C GLU A 41 22.01 17.03 -4.48
N THR A 42 20.96 17.79 -4.80
CA THR A 42 19.65 17.32 -5.25
C THR A 42 19.80 16.43 -6.49
N SER A 43 19.54 15.14 -6.33
CA SER A 43 19.11 14.29 -7.43
C SER A 43 17.96 13.40 -6.96
N VAL A 44 16.78 13.71 -7.48
CA VAL A 44 15.55 12.95 -7.34
C VAL A 44 15.76 11.63 -8.08
N THR A 45 15.97 10.54 -7.35
CA THR A 45 15.57 9.19 -7.74
C THR A 45 15.66 8.28 -6.52
N ASN A 46 14.75 7.31 -6.46
CA ASN A 46 14.80 6.09 -5.65
C ASN A 46 13.90 6.04 -4.39
N THR A 47 12.80 5.32 -4.60
CA THR A 47 11.68 4.94 -3.74
C THR A 47 12.08 4.05 -2.55
N ARG A 48 13.08 4.43 -1.75
CA ARG A 48 13.58 3.61 -0.62
C ARG A 48 13.59 4.29 0.75
N ASN A 49 13.12 5.53 0.86
CA ASN A 49 13.20 6.29 2.12
C ASN A 49 11.84 6.54 2.78
N ILE A 50 10.96 5.53 2.79
CA ILE A 50 9.72 5.56 3.59
C ILE A 50 10.01 5.66 5.11
N PRO A 51 11.07 5.04 5.68
CA PRO A 51 11.30 5.08 7.13
C PRO A 51 11.64 6.47 7.69
N LEU A 52 12.34 7.32 6.92
CA LEU A 52 12.85 8.61 7.42
C LEU A 52 11.75 9.68 7.55
N LEU A 53 10.75 9.65 6.67
CA LEU A 53 9.65 10.62 6.66
C LEU A 53 8.71 10.47 7.85
N LEU A 54 8.51 9.24 8.34
CA LEU A 54 7.70 8.99 9.53
C LEU A 54 8.32 9.58 10.79
N ALA A 55 9.65 9.63 10.91
CA ALA A 55 10.33 10.23 12.05
C ALA A 55 10.15 11.76 12.15
N GLN A 56 9.83 12.42 11.04
CA GLN A 56 9.79 13.89 10.96
C GLN A 56 8.37 14.49 11.11
N ASN A 57 7.36 13.69 11.49
CA ASN A 57 5.95 14.11 11.59
C ASN A 57 5.46 14.91 10.36
N THR A 58 6.04 14.63 9.20
CA THR A 58 5.81 15.37 7.96
C THR A 58 5.35 14.39 6.90
N CYS A 59 4.32 14.76 6.16
CA CYS A 59 3.86 13.93 5.07
C CYS A 59 4.84 13.96 3.90
N PRO A 60 5.00 12.84 3.17
CA PRO A 60 5.76 12.81 1.93
C PRO A 60 5.30 13.92 0.96
N PRO A 61 6.18 14.57 0.21
CA PRO A 61 5.80 15.59 -0.76
C PRO A 61 4.77 15.10 -1.79
N ASN A 62 4.89 13.84 -2.21
CA ASN A 62 3.94 13.16 -3.11
C ASN A 62 2.59 12.81 -2.44
N ALA A 63 2.50 12.84 -1.11
CA ALA A 63 1.27 12.69 -0.32
C ALA A 63 0.58 14.04 -0.02
N GLY A 64 0.99 15.12 -0.70
CA GLY A 64 0.45 16.46 -0.52
C GLY A 64 1.20 17.32 0.50
N GLY A 65 2.22 16.74 1.17
CA GLY A 65 3.02 17.44 2.18
C GLY A 65 2.23 17.86 3.41
N GLY A 66 2.78 18.79 4.18
CA GLY A 66 2.19 19.27 5.43
C GLY A 66 2.46 18.35 6.62
N ARG A 67 1.71 18.57 7.70
CA ARG A 67 1.91 17.85 8.95
C ARG A 67 1.27 16.46 8.87
N LEU A 68 2.01 15.42 9.21
CA LEU A 68 1.46 14.09 9.41
C LEU A 68 0.52 14.11 10.63
N VAL A 69 -0.73 13.74 10.40
CA VAL A 69 -1.76 13.61 11.45
C VAL A 69 -1.88 12.18 11.89
N ASN A 70 -1.89 11.25 10.93
CA ASN A 70 -1.94 9.83 11.21
C ASN A 70 -1.30 9.08 10.04
N TYR A 71 -0.77 7.90 10.33
CA TYR A 71 -0.28 6.95 9.35
C TYR A 71 -0.91 5.59 9.64
N PHE A 72 -1.34 4.90 8.58
CA PHE A 72 -1.83 3.53 8.67
C PHE A 72 -1.07 2.64 7.69
N GLU A 73 -0.76 1.45 8.15
CA GLU A 73 -0.14 0.42 7.34
C GLU A 73 -1.06 -0.79 7.25
N THR A 74 -1.29 -1.28 6.05
CA THR A 74 -1.97 -2.56 5.80
C THR A 74 -0.99 -3.54 5.15
N ALA A 75 -1.44 -4.73 4.77
CA ALA A 75 -0.61 -5.65 3.99
C ALA A 75 -0.16 -5.03 2.66
N SER A 76 -1.05 -4.32 1.97
CA SER A 76 -0.79 -3.82 0.60
C SER A 76 -0.52 -2.31 0.51
N PHE A 77 -0.82 -1.51 1.55
CA PHE A 77 -0.79 -0.05 1.45
C PHE A 77 -0.08 0.64 2.62
N HIS A 78 0.53 1.77 2.29
CA HIS A 78 0.86 2.84 3.23
C HIS A 78 -0.15 3.96 3.05
N VAL A 79 -0.83 4.37 4.12
CA VAL A 79 -1.85 5.42 4.09
C VAL A 79 -1.40 6.58 4.96
N TYR A 80 -1.39 7.77 4.38
CA TYR A 80 -1.00 9.00 5.05
C TYR A 80 -2.22 9.91 5.19
N ILE A 81 -2.47 10.36 6.42
CA ILE A 81 -3.40 11.44 6.72
C ILE A 81 -2.60 12.69 7.03
N CYS A 82 -2.74 13.70 6.17
CA CYS A 82 -1.94 14.92 6.19
C CYS A 82 -2.83 16.12 6.48
N ARG A 83 -2.36 17.05 7.32
CA ARG A 83 -2.99 18.36 7.51
C ARG A 83 -2.18 19.45 6.83
N THR A 84 -2.87 20.20 5.99
CA THR A 84 -2.36 21.42 5.36
C THR A 84 -3.27 22.59 5.73
N SER A 85 -2.94 23.81 5.27
CA SER A 85 -3.83 24.97 5.39
C SER A 85 -5.18 24.78 4.68
N LYS A 86 -5.29 23.81 3.75
CA LYS A 86 -6.52 23.51 3.01
C LYS A 86 -7.38 22.42 3.65
N GLY A 87 -6.93 21.85 4.77
CA GLY A 87 -7.65 20.82 5.52
C GLY A 87 -6.91 19.49 5.62
N LEU A 88 -7.69 18.42 5.83
CA LEU A 88 -7.19 17.04 5.91
C LEU A 88 -7.17 16.38 4.53
N PHE A 89 -6.09 15.66 4.25
CA PHE A 89 -5.88 14.94 3.01
C PHE A 89 -5.47 13.50 3.28
N TYR A 90 -5.92 12.61 2.42
CA TYR A 90 -5.60 11.20 2.38
C TYR A 90 -4.75 10.91 1.15
N THR A 91 -3.69 10.14 1.34
CA THR A 91 -2.96 9.49 0.24
C THR A 91 -2.68 8.04 0.60
N GLY A 92 -3.15 7.12 -0.24
CA GLY A 92 -2.76 5.72 -0.18
C GLY A 92 -1.65 5.43 -1.19
N ILE A 93 -0.62 4.71 -0.79
CA ILE A 93 0.51 4.29 -1.63
C ILE A 93 0.58 2.75 -1.60
N SER A 94 0.47 2.13 -2.77
CA SER A 94 0.62 0.68 -2.91
C SER A 94 2.07 0.26 -2.60
N LYS A 95 2.23 -0.78 -1.78
CA LYS A 95 3.55 -1.37 -1.48
C LYS A 95 4.09 -2.19 -2.64
N SER A 96 3.23 -2.74 -3.48
CA SER A 96 3.66 -3.64 -4.57
C SER A 96 4.36 -2.89 -5.70
N ASN A 97 3.94 -1.65 -5.98
CA ASN A 97 4.45 -0.88 -7.11
C ASN A 97 4.76 0.59 -6.78
N GLY A 98 4.62 1.01 -5.52
CA GLY A 98 4.87 2.39 -5.08
C GLY A 98 3.88 3.42 -5.64
N THR A 99 2.86 3.00 -6.38
CA THR A 99 1.89 3.93 -6.99
C THR A 99 0.90 4.39 -5.93
N GLY A 100 0.71 5.70 -5.83
CA GLY A 100 -0.21 6.29 -4.88
C GLY A 100 -1.36 7.05 -5.52
N THR A 101 -2.41 7.28 -4.74
CA THR A 101 -3.46 8.21 -5.10
C THR A 101 -2.90 9.64 -5.11
N ARG A 102 -3.49 10.54 -5.91
CA ARG A 102 -3.33 11.97 -5.64
C ARG A 102 -3.89 12.29 -4.25
N PRO A 103 -3.45 13.37 -3.57
CA PRO A 103 -4.03 13.76 -2.29
C PRO A 103 -5.54 14.03 -2.42
N LEU A 104 -6.34 13.28 -1.66
CA LEU A 104 -7.80 13.37 -1.67
C LEU A 104 -8.28 14.04 -0.39
N LYS A 105 -9.29 14.92 -0.47
CA LYS A 105 -9.83 15.60 0.72
C LYS A 105 -10.50 14.58 1.64
N ALA A 106 -10.04 14.55 2.88
CA ALA A 106 -10.54 13.67 3.92
C ALA A 106 -11.33 14.47 4.97
N ARG A 107 -12.21 13.79 5.68
CA ARG A 107 -12.85 14.28 6.91
C ARG A 107 -12.80 13.19 7.97
N THR A 108 -12.86 13.57 9.23
CA THR A 108 -13.00 12.63 10.33
C THR A 108 -14.48 12.46 10.63
N GLU A 109 -14.93 11.22 10.79
CA GLU A 109 -16.26 10.86 11.24
C GLU A 109 -16.12 10.05 12.53
N GLU A 110 -16.80 10.48 13.59
CA GLU A 110 -16.76 9.83 14.90
C GLU A 110 -17.25 8.38 14.81
N GLY A 111 -16.53 7.46 15.46
CA GLY A 111 -16.79 6.02 15.39
C GLY A 111 -16.39 5.34 14.07
N THR A 112 -16.14 6.10 12.99
CA THR A 112 -15.82 5.56 11.66
C THR A 112 -14.34 5.70 11.30
N GLY A 113 -13.73 6.85 11.60
CA GLY A 113 -12.35 7.18 11.25
C GLY A 113 -12.23 8.26 10.16
N TYR A 114 -11.27 8.11 9.26
CA TYR A 114 -11.03 9.04 8.16
C TYR A 114 -11.79 8.60 6.91
N VAL A 115 -12.66 9.46 6.42
CA VAL A 115 -13.54 9.20 5.27
C VAL A 115 -13.19 10.11 4.11
N VAL A 116 -13.01 9.50 2.94
CA VAL A 116 -12.74 10.16 1.66
C VAL A 116 -13.84 9.78 0.70
N LYS A 117 -14.41 10.76 0.00
CA LYS A 117 -15.41 10.52 -1.07
C LYS A 117 -14.92 11.16 -2.36
N THR A 118 -14.85 10.39 -3.44
CA THR A 118 -14.43 10.87 -4.77
C THR A 118 -15.28 10.18 -5.84
N GLY A 119 -16.27 10.91 -6.36
CA GLY A 119 -17.33 10.32 -7.17
C GLY A 119 -18.07 9.23 -6.39
N ASP A 120 -18.22 8.06 -7.00
CA ASP A 120 -18.87 6.89 -6.39
C ASP A 120 -17.96 6.08 -5.45
N ILE A 121 -16.67 6.43 -5.35
CA ILE A 121 -15.71 5.70 -4.51
C ILE A 121 -15.62 6.35 -3.14
N THR A 122 -15.76 5.53 -2.10
CA THR A 122 -15.54 5.93 -0.71
C THR A 122 -14.39 5.12 -0.13
N TYR A 123 -13.40 5.81 0.45
CA TYR A 123 -12.32 5.19 1.22
C TYR A 123 -12.57 5.50 2.70
N ILE A 124 -12.45 4.49 3.55
CA ILE A 124 -12.56 4.62 4.99
C ILE A 124 -11.31 3.96 5.59
N VAL A 125 -10.60 4.67 6.45
CA VAL A 125 -9.47 4.11 7.20
C VAL A 125 -9.56 4.50 8.67
N ASN A 126 -9.31 3.54 9.54
CA ASN A 126 -9.23 3.72 10.98
C ASN A 126 -8.17 2.80 11.58
N GLY A 127 -8.12 2.67 12.91
CA GLY A 127 -7.13 1.82 13.58
C GLY A 127 -7.33 0.31 13.39
N ALA A 128 -8.43 -0.13 12.76
CA ALA A 128 -8.75 -1.54 12.55
C ALA A 128 -8.64 -1.94 11.06
N SER A 129 -9.16 -1.14 10.14
CA SER A 129 -9.17 -1.49 8.72
C SER A 129 -9.06 -0.30 7.77
N LEU A 130 -8.66 -0.63 6.53
CA LEU A 130 -8.85 0.16 5.33
C LEU A 130 -9.94 -0.51 4.49
N SER A 131 -11.04 0.19 4.24
CA SER A 131 -12.16 -0.30 3.43
C SER A 131 -12.45 0.65 2.26
N VAL A 132 -12.61 0.08 1.07
CA VAL A 132 -12.90 0.82 -0.18
C VAL A 132 -14.24 0.36 -0.75
N PHE A 133 -15.14 1.30 -0.96
CA PHE A 133 -16.49 1.05 -1.46
C PHE A 133 -16.73 1.72 -2.82
N LYS A 134 -17.55 1.11 -3.65
CA LYS A 134 -18.21 1.75 -4.80
C LYS A 134 -19.71 1.78 -4.56
N GLY A 135 -20.26 2.95 -4.26
CA GLY A 135 -21.61 3.08 -3.73
C GLY A 135 -21.76 2.27 -2.43
N ARG A 136 -22.58 1.22 -2.47
CA ARG A 136 -22.81 0.31 -1.32
C ARG A 136 -21.99 -0.99 -1.38
N LYS A 137 -21.25 -1.23 -2.46
CA LYS A 137 -20.47 -2.46 -2.64
C LYS A 137 -19.07 -2.29 -2.04
N LEU A 138 -18.69 -3.15 -1.11
CA LEU A 138 -17.31 -3.29 -0.66
C LEU A 138 -16.47 -3.86 -1.81
N LEU A 139 -15.43 -3.12 -2.21
CA LEU A 139 -14.48 -3.55 -3.23
C LEU A 139 -13.23 -4.17 -2.62
N GLN A 140 -12.77 -3.61 -1.50
CA GLN A 140 -11.57 -4.05 -0.81
C GLN A 140 -11.65 -3.74 0.67
N GLU A 141 -11.14 -4.66 1.48
CA GLU A 141 -10.93 -4.47 2.91
C GLU A 141 -9.60 -5.09 3.29
N GLU A 142 -8.79 -4.36 4.04
CA GLU A 142 -7.54 -4.85 4.61
C GLU A 142 -7.45 -4.45 6.08
N GLU A 143 -6.92 -5.36 6.90
CA GLU A 143 -6.58 -5.05 8.29
C GLU A 143 -5.44 -4.02 8.35
N VAL A 144 -5.54 -3.12 9.31
CA VAL A 144 -4.46 -2.21 9.67
C VAL A 144 -3.52 -2.94 10.62
N ILE A 145 -2.29 -3.16 10.17
CA ILE A 145 -1.24 -3.86 10.92
C ILE A 145 -0.36 -2.92 11.74
N SER A 146 -0.42 -1.62 11.48
CA SER A 146 0.27 -0.58 12.26
C SER A 146 -0.39 0.78 12.06
N SER A 147 -0.40 1.61 13.11
CA SER A 147 -0.86 3.00 13.03
C SER A 147 -0.03 3.94 13.92
N ARG A 148 0.07 5.21 13.54
CA ARG A 148 0.81 6.23 14.32
C ARG A 148 0.18 7.60 14.28
#